data_AF-A0A0C4EMV2-F1
#
_entry.id   AF-A0A0C4EMV2-F1
#
_cell.length_a   1.000
_cell.length_b   1.000
_cell.length_c   1.000
_cell.angle_alpha   90.00
_cell.angle_beta   90.00
_cell.angle_gamma   90.00
#
_symmetry.space_group_name_H-M   'P 1'
#
loop_
_entity.id
_entity.type
_entity.pdbx_description
1 polymer ?
#
loop_
_entity_poly.entity_id
_entity_poly.type
_entity_poly.pdbx_seq_one_letter_code
_entity_poly.pdbx_strand_id
1 'polypeptide(L)'
;MSIQSLCLTKKTPDEDLVSAIDDIKRKLLAMNPAQLDFQLAAINRIIEGTGTVIDIKLPTEPQKTRGRPKGSTNKPKSTRRDPSSFEHVEKKRKKEEKHAENVKKQKRAKENHAPTQKVEEVEEVEEEKNRWNFSKGGIFRKRQHLRQ
;
A
#
# COMPACT_ATOMS: atom_id res chain seq x y z
N MET A 1 19.67 -55.59 -69.20
CA MET A 1 18.71 -54.75 -68.46
C MET A 1 18.07 -55.62 -67.40
N SER A 2 18.29 -55.34 -66.11
CA SER A 2 17.76 -56.15 -65.01
C SER A 2 16.47 -55.49 -64.49
N ILE A 3 15.34 -56.15 -64.71
CA ILE A 3 14.06 -55.72 -64.15
C ILE A 3 14.00 -56.28 -62.74
N GLN A 4 14.33 -55.45 -61.75
CA GLN A 4 14.03 -55.75 -60.36
C GLN A 4 12.51 -55.69 -60.20
N SER A 5 11.88 -56.85 -60.09
CA SER A 5 10.47 -56.96 -59.71
C SER A 5 10.32 -56.43 -58.28
N LEU A 6 9.85 -55.19 -58.16
CA LEU A 6 9.30 -54.65 -56.92
C LEU A 6 8.02 -55.42 -56.60
N CYS A 7 8.16 -56.57 -55.98
CA CYS A 7 7.05 -57.24 -55.31
C CYS A 7 6.64 -56.37 -54.13
N LEU A 8 5.68 -55.46 -54.34
CA LEU A 8 4.95 -54.82 -53.25
C LEU A 8 4.29 -55.94 -52.46
N THR A 9 4.82 -56.22 -51.26
CA THR A 9 4.17 -57.09 -50.30
C THR A 9 2.89 -56.41 -49.87
N LYS A 10 1.75 -56.87 -50.40
CA LYS A 10 0.45 -56.57 -49.83
C LYS A 10 0.44 -57.23 -48.46
N LYS A 11 0.77 -56.48 -47.41
CA LYS A 11 0.58 -56.95 -46.04
C LYS A 11 -0.89 -57.27 -45.88
N THR A 12 -1.18 -58.51 -45.54
CA THR A 12 -2.53 -58.94 -45.20
C THR A 12 -2.94 -58.21 -43.92
N PRO A 13 -4.21 -57.77 -43.80
CA PRO A 13 -4.67 -57.03 -42.63
C PRO A 13 -4.48 -57.83 -41.33
N ASP A 14 -4.43 -59.16 -41.42
CA ASP A 14 -4.31 -60.05 -40.27
C ASP A 14 -2.96 -59.94 -39.55
N GLU A 15 -1.85 -59.76 -40.26
CA GLU A 15 -0.52 -59.64 -39.66
C GLU A 15 -0.36 -58.31 -38.89
N ASP A 16 -0.91 -57.23 -39.44
CA ASP A 16 -0.91 -55.93 -38.78
C ASP A 16 -1.78 -55.94 -37.50
N LEU A 17 -2.88 -56.70 -37.49
CA LEU A 17 -3.72 -56.92 -36.31
C LEU A 17 -2.99 -57.71 -35.23
N VAL A 18 -2.29 -58.80 -35.60
CA VAL A 18 -1.51 -59.60 -34.64
C VAL A 18 -0.39 -58.77 -34.02
N SER A 19 0.33 -57.98 -34.83
CA SER A 19 1.35 -57.04 -34.34
C SER A 19 0.75 -56.00 -33.38
N ALA A 20 -0.41 -55.42 -33.71
CA ALA A 20 -1.07 -54.45 -32.85
C ALA A 20 -1.51 -55.06 -31.51
N ILE A 21 -1.97 -56.31 -31.51
CA ILE A 21 -2.31 -57.04 -30.29
C ILE A 21 -1.08 -57.22 -29.40
N ASP A 22 0.06 -57.58 -29.99
CA ASP A 22 1.30 -57.76 -29.23
C ASP A 22 1.84 -56.44 -28.69
N ASP A 23 1.66 -55.33 -29.40
CA ASP A 23 1.94 -53.99 -28.88
C ASP A 23 1.08 -53.64 -27.66
N ILE A 24 -0.21 -53.97 -27.69
CA ILE A 24 -1.12 -53.75 -26.56
C ILE A 24 -0.68 -54.59 -25.36
N LYS A 25 -0.37 -55.87 -25.56
CA LYS A 25 0.13 -56.75 -24.48
C LYS A 25 1.38 -56.18 -23.83
N ARG A 26 2.36 -55.72 -24.64
CA ARG A 26 3.59 -55.11 -24.13
C ARG A 26 3.32 -53.86 -23.30
N LYS A 27 2.41 -52.99 -23.74
CA LYS A 27 2.02 -51.78 -22.99
C LYS A 27 1.31 -52.11 -21.68
N LEU A 28 0.43 -53.11 -21.66
CA LEU A 28 -0.26 -53.56 -20.45
C LEU A 28 0.73 -54.08 -19.40
N LEU A 29 1.69 -54.93 -19.81
CA LEU A 29 2.70 -55.47 -18.91
C LEU A 29 3.67 -54.42 -18.35
N ALA A 30 3.90 -53.32 -19.08
CA ALA A 30 4.76 -52.23 -18.64
C ALA A 30 4.10 -51.27 -17.62
N MET A 31 2.79 -51.34 -17.43
CA MET A 31 2.05 -50.43 -16.55
C MET A 31 2.09 -50.85 -15.08
N ASN A 32 1.84 -49.86 -14.20
CA ASN A 32 1.62 -50.10 -12.78
C ASN A 32 0.36 -50.96 -12.57
N PRO A 33 0.35 -51.93 -11.63
CA PRO A 33 -0.81 -52.78 -11.36
C PRO A 33 -2.13 -52.01 -11.15
N ALA A 34 -2.10 -50.88 -10.45
CA ALA A 34 -3.31 -50.08 -10.25
C ALA A 34 -3.87 -49.52 -11.56
N GLN A 35 -3.00 -49.06 -12.47
CA GLN A 35 -3.41 -48.55 -13.79
C GLN A 35 -3.85 -49.68 -14.72
N LEU A 36 -3.19 -50.83 -14.63
CA LEU A 36 -3.52 -52.04 -15.38
C LEU A 36 -4.96 -52.49 -15.10
N ASP A 37 -5.37 -52.54 -13.83
CA ASP A 37 -6.73 -52.95 -13.46
C ASP A 37 -7.80 -52.03 -14.06
N PHE A 38 -7.58 -50.71 -14.04
CA PHE A 38 -8.50 -49.75 -14.67
C PHE A 38 -8.59 -49.98 -16.18
N GLN A 39 -7.47 -50.25 -16.86
CA GLN A 39 -7.47 -50.50 -18.29
C GLN A 39 -8.13 -51.83 -18.66
N LEU A 40 -7.86 -52.90 -17.90
CA LEU A 40 -8.51 -54.19 -18.12
C LEU A 40 -10.03 -54.09 -17.93
N ALA A 41 -10.49 -53.38 -16.90
CA ALA A 41 -11.90 -53.13 -16.70
C ALA A 41 -12.53 -52.36 -17.88
N ALA A 42 -11.81 -51.38 -18.44
CA ALA A 42 -12.27 -50.64 -19.61
C ALA A 42 -12.33 -51.53 -20.88
N ILE A 43 -11.31 -52.35 -21.11
CA ILE A 43 -11.26 -53.30 -22.24
C ILE A 43 -12.42 -54.29 -22.14
N ASN A 44 -12.65 -54.88 -20.96
CA ASN A 44 -13.74 -55.83 -20.75
C ASN A 44 -15.11 -55.20 -21.05
N ARG A 45 -15.35 -53.96 -20.60
CA ARG A 45 -16.59 -53.24 -20.92
C ARG A 45 -16.79 -53.05 -22.42
N ILE A 46 -15.72 -52.75 -23.17
CA ILE A 46 -15.81 -52.60 -24.64
C ILE A 46 -16.15 -53.94 -25.29
N ILE A 47 -15.50 -55.03 -24.87
CA ILE A 47 -15.75 -56.39 -25.40
C ILE A 47 -17.17 -56.86 -25.08
N GLU A 48 -17.65 -56.57 -23.87
CA GLU A 48 -19.03 -56.87 -23.43
C GLU A 48 -20.08 -55.97 -24.11
N GLY A 49 -19.66 -54.94 -24.86
CA GLY A 49 -20.57 -53.99 -25.52
C GLY A 49 -21.23 -52.99 -24.57
N THR A 50 -20.80 -52.92 -23.31
CA THR A 50 -21.30 -51.98 -22.30
C THR A 50 -20.48 -50.67 -22.26
N GLY A 51 -19.30 -50.67 -22.88
CA GLY A 51 -18.40 -49.53 -22.95
C GLY A 51 -18.85 -48.48 -23.97
N THR A 52 -18.80 -47.21 -23.59
CA THR A 52 -19.04 -46.08 -24.48
C THR A 52 -17.72 -45.55 -25.03
N VAL A 53 -17.55 -45.55 -26.36
CA VAL A 53 -16.43 -44.87 -27.01
C VAL A 53 -16.78 -43.39 -27.16
N ILE A 54 -16.06 -42.53 -26.43
CA ILE A 54 -16.23 -41.08 -26.52
C ILE A 54 -15.12 -40.54 -27.41
N ASP A 55 -15.48 -40.03 -28.58
CA ASP A 55 -14.55 -39.24 -29.39
C ASP A 55 -14.27 -37.92 -28.69
N ILE A 56 -13.10 -37.83 -28.06
CA ILE A 56 -12.61 -36.58 -27.47
C ILE A 56 -12.16 -35.68 -28.62
N LYS A 57 -13.10 -34.89 -29.15
CA LYS A 57 -12.75 -33.81 -30.08
C LYS A 57 -11.94 -32.78 -29.32
N LEU A 58 -10.75 -32.51 -29.82
CA LEU A 58 -9.96 -31.36 -29.35
C LEU A 58 -10.78 -30.09 -29.59
N PRO A 59 -10.81 -29.15 -28.63
CA PRO A 59 -11.50 -27.89 -28.82
C PRO A 59 -10.90 -27.17 -30.04
N THR A 60 -11.72 -26.97 -31.07
CA THR A 60 -11.29 -26.36 -32.34
C THR A 60 -10.89 -24.90 -32.18
N GLU A 61 -11.48 -24.21 -31.20
CA GLU A 61 -11.14 -22.84 -30.87
C GLU A 61 -10.47 -22.75 -29.50
N PRO A 62 -9.51 -21.81 -29.33
CA PRO A 62 -8.98 -21.50 -28.01
C PRO A 62 -10.14 -21.13 -27.08
N GLN A 63 -10.26 -21.85 -25.97
CA GLN A 63 -11.31 -21.60 -24.98
C GLN A 63 -11.25 -20.13 -24.55
N LYS A 64 -12.28 -19.35 -24.87
CA LYS A 64 -12.40 -17.97 -24.39
C LYS A 64 -12.53 -18.04 -22.87
N THR A 65 -11.41 -17.86 -22.18
CA THR A 65 -11.44 -17.67 -20.74
C THR A 65 -12.25 -16.40 -20.50
N ARG A 66 -13.35 -16.52 -19.75
CA ARG A 66 -13.98 -15.34 -19.18
C ARG A 66 -12.95 -14.77 -18.22
N GLY A 67 -12.24 -13.75 -18.68
CA GLY A 67 -11.45 -12.90 -17.81
C GLY A 67 -12.35 -12.29 -16.74
N ARG A 68 -11.74 -11.46 -15.88
CA ARG A 68 -12.44 -10.78 -14.80
C ARG A 68 -13.80 -10.23 -15.25
N PRO A 69 -14.90 -10.50 -14.51
CA PRO A 69 -16.20 -9.95 -14.85
C PRO A 69 -16.09 -8.43 -15.02
N LYS A 70 -16.69 -7.93 -16.10
CA LYS A 70 -16.74 -6.49 -16.41
C LYS A 70 -17.31 -5.76 -15.18
N GLY A 71 -16.56 -4.81 -14.63
CA GLY A 71 -17.00 -3.98 -13.51
C GLY A 71 -16.34 -4.26 -12.16
N SER A 72 -15.51 -5.30 -12.05
CA SER A 72 -14.65 -5.42 -10.87
C SER A 72 -13.51 -4.40 -11.01
N THR A 73 -13.56 -3.31 -10.25
CA THR A 73 -12.47 -2.34 -10.10
C THR A 73 -11.55 -2.82 -8.99
N ASN A 74 -10.22 -2.68 -9.16
CA ASN A 74 -9.29 -2.90 -8.06
C ASN A 74 -9.56 -1.84 -7.00
N LYS A 75 -10.09 -2.23 -5.83
CA LYS A 75 -10.09 -1.33 -4.68
C LYS A 75 -8.62 -0.99 -4.40
N PRO A 76 -8.23 0.30 -4.32
CA PRO A 76 -6.88 0.64 -3.90
C PRO A 76 -6.66 0.04 -2.52
N LYS A 77 -5.58 -0.72 -2.36
CA LYS A 77 -5.16 -1.22 -1.04
C LYS A 77 -4.72 0.01 -0.24
N SER A 78 -5.60 0.56 0.59
CA SER A 78 -5.21 1.55 1.57
C SER A 78 -4.27 0.85 2.56
N THR A 79 -3.00 1.22 2.54
CA THR A 79 -2.00 0.76 3.51
C THR A 79 -2.01 1.60 4.78
N ARG A 80 -2.90 2.61 4.85
CA ARG A 80 -2.98 3.51 6.00
C ARG A 80 -3.60 2.76 7.17
N ARG A 81 -2.72 2.26 8.04
CA ARG A 81 -3.08 1.67 9.33
C ARG A 81 -3.65 2.75 10.23
N ASP A 82 -4.61 2.37 11.07
CA ASP A 82 -5.05 3.24 12.14
C ASP A 82 -3.90 3.45 13.13
N PRO A 83 -3.59 4.71 13.49
CA PRO A 83 -2.49 5.00 14.38
C PRO A 83 -2.74 4.40 15.76
N SER A 84 -1.72 3.77 16.33
CA SER A 84 -1.75 3.25 17.70
C SER A 84 -1.98 4.37 18.72
N SER A 85 -2.58 4.05 19.87
CA SER A 85 -2.70 4.97 21.02
C SER A 85 -1.36 5.62 21.37
N PHE A 86 -0.26 4.86 21.28
CA PHE A 86 1.08 5.35 21.57
C PHE A 86 1.54 6.44 20.58
N GLU A 87 1.24 6.29 19.28
CA GLU A 87 1.57 7.31 18.28
C GLU A 87 0.84 8.64 18.52
N HIS A 88 -0.38 8.59 19.08
CA HIS A 88 -1.12 9.80 19.43
C HIS A 88 -0.46 10.55 20.58
N VAL A 89 0.00 9.82 21.61
CA VAL A 89 0.69 10.39 22.77
C VAL A 89 2.05 10.97 22.35
N GLU A 90 2.81 10.27 21.51
CA GLU A 90 4.07 10.80 20.97
C GLU A 90 3.87 12.05 20.12
N LYS A 91 2.86 12.06 19.25
CA LYS A 91 2.53 13.24 18.44
C LYS A 91 2.13 14.43 19.32
N LYS A 92 1.45 14.22 20.44
CA LYS A 92 1.13 15.29 21.41
C LYS A 92 2.40 15.81 22.10
N ARG A 93 3.24 14.94 22.64
CA ARG A 93 4.52 15.33 23.29
C ARG A 93 5.43 16.11 22.33
N LYS A 94 5.57 15.66 21.08
CA LYS A 94 6.36 16.36 20.04
C LYS A 94 5.78 17.72 19.66
N LYS A 95 4.45 17.91 19.74
CA LYS A 95 3.82 19.22 19.49
C LYS A 95 4.04 20.17 20.67
N GLU A 96 3.92 19.68 21.89
CA GLU A 96 4.16 20.45 23.12
C GLU A 96 5.62 20.89 23.26
N GLU A 97 6.56 19.99 22.96
CA GLU A 97 8.00 20.29 22.95
C GLU A 97 8.35 21.37 21.92
N LYS A 98 7.83 21.25 20.68
CA LYS A 98 8.00 22.28 19.65
C LYS A 98 7.39 23.62 20.07
N HIS A 99 6.22 23.60 20.74
CA HIS A 99 5.59 24.81 21.24
C HIS A 99 6.43 25.45 22.36
N ALA A 100 6.94 24.65 23.30
CA ALA A 100 7.82 25.12 24.37
C ALA A 100 9.15 25.67 23.83
N GLU A 101 9.74 25.01 22.83
CA GLU A 101 10.95 25.47 22.14
C GLU A 101 10.70 26.79 21.41
N ASN A 102 9.58 26.92 20.69
CA ASN A 102 9.20 28.15 20.00
C ASN A 102 8.92 29.30 20.98
N VAL A 103 8.27 29.04 22.12
CA VAL A 103 8.05 30.03 23.18
C VAL A 103 9.37 30.47 23.81
N LYS A 104 10.30 29.55 24.06
CA LYS A 104 11.64 29.86 24.59
C LYS A 104 12.47 30.67 23.58
N LYS A 105 12.41 30.34 22.29
CA LYS A 105 13.04 31.11 21.21
C LYS A 105 12.44 32.51 21.09
N GLN A 106 11.11 32.65 21.19
CA GLN A 106 10.44 33.96 21.20
C GLN A 106 10.79 34.79 22.43
N LYS A 107 10.89 34.21 23.63
CA LYS A 107 11.33 34.93 24.84
C LYS A 107 12.78 35.42 24.71
N ARG A 108 13.69 34.57 24.24
CA ARG A 108 15.09 34.94 23.96
C ARG A 108 15.20 36.00 22.86
N ALA A 109 14.33 35.97 21.85
CA ALA A 109 14.29 36.99 20.80
C ALA A 109 13.76 38.35 21.33
N LYS A 110 12.83 38.34 22.29
CA LYS A 110 12.34 39.57 22.95
C LYS A 110 13.36 40.17 23.93
N GLU A 111 14.14 39.34 24.62
CA GLU A 111 15.23 39.81 25.50
C GLU A 111 16.41 40.42 24.73
N ASN A 112 16.71 39.92 23.53
CA ASN A 112 17.79 40.46 22.68
C ASN A 112 17.36 41.63 21.77
N HIS A 113 16.10 42.06 21.84
CA HIS A 113 15.56 43.17 21.04
C HIS A 113 14.75 44.13 21.94
N ALA A 114 15.33 44.54 23.07
CA ALA A 114 14.91 45.74 23.77
C ALA A 114 15.75 46.93 23.25
N PRO A 115 15.29 47.66 22.21
CA PRO A 115 15.79 48.99 21.93
C PRO A 115 15.25 49.95 23.00
N THR A 116 16.19 50.63 23.65
CA THR A 116 16.10 51.96 24.26
C THR A 116 14.98 52.83 23.68
N GLN A 117 13.84 52.94 24.38
CA GLN A 117 12.88 54.06 24.29
C GLN A 117 12.15 54.13 25.64
N LYS A 118 11.91 55.35 26.16
CA LYS A 118 11.29 55.71 27.46
C LYS A 118 12.27 56.10 28.58
N VAL A 119 13.09 57.12 28.35
CA VAL A 119 13.58 58.00 29.43
C VAL A 119 13.37 59.50 29.09
N GLU A 120 13.21 59.89 27.81
CA GLU A 120 13.15 61.32 27.43
C GLU A 120 11.75 61.97 27.35
N GLU A 121 10.63 61.24 27.49
CA GLU A 121 9.28 61.84 27.35
C GLU A 121 8.59 62.16 28.70
N VAL A 122 9.31 62.03 29.83
CA VAL A 122 8.77 62.31 31.18
C VAL A 122 9.37 63.58 31.80
N GLU A 123 10.52 64.09 31.34
CA GLU A 123 11.10 65.33 31.88
C GLU A 123 10.56 66.63 31.24
N GLU A 124 10.17 66.64 29.96
CA GLU A 124 9.65 67.89 29.33
C GLU A 124 8.24 68.31 29.81
N VAL A 125 7.41 67.36 30.26
CA VAL A 125 6.03 67.67 30.71
C VAL A 125 5.99 68.19 32.16
N GLU A 126 7.00 67.88 32.99
CA GLU A 126 7.11 68.42 34.35
C GLU A 126 7.79 69.81 34.39
N GLU A 127 8.70 70.11 33.46
CA GLU A 127 9.35 71.43 33.40
C GLU A 127 8.42 72.54 32.90
N GLU A 128 7.51 72.27 31.96
CA GLU A 128 6.53 73.28 31.50
C GLU A 128 5.46 73.60 32.55
N LYS A 129 5.05 72.62 33.36
CA LYS A 129 4.13 72.84 34.50
C LYS A 129 4.78 73.68 35.60
N ASN A 130 6.06 73.45 35.90
CA ASN A 130 6.78 74.25 36.89
C ASN A 130 7.10 75.67 36.41
N ARG A 131 7.22 75.89 35.09
CA ARG A 131 7.39 77.23 34.51
C ARG A 131 6.09 78.07 34.51
N TRP A 132 4.92 77.44 34.42
CA TRP A 132 3.63 78.14 34.47
C TRP A 132 3.22 78.55 35.90
N ASN A 133 3.64 77.80 36.91
CA ASN A 133 3.31 78.03 38.32
C ASN A 133 4.16 79.13 38.99
N PHE A 134 5.31 79.51 38.42
CA PHE A 134 6.18 80.56 38.97
C PHE A 134 5.87 81.99 38.45
N SER A 135 5.05 82.11 37.39
CA SER A 135 4.76 83.40 36.72
C SER A 135 3.43 84.06 37.12
N LYS A 136 2.59 83.42 37.94
CA LYS A 136 1.28 83.98 38.34
C LYS A 136 1.20 84.22 39.85
N GLY A 137 1.71 85.38 40.29
CA GLY A 137 1.31 86.07 41.54
C GLY A 137 1.76 85.38 42.83
N GLY A 138 2.64 85.95 43.66
CA GLY A 138 2.59 87.33 44.13
C GLY A 138 1.68 87.43 45.35
N ILE A 139 2.27 87.83 46.49
CA ILE A 139 1.63 88.49 47.64
C ILE A 139 1.01 87.53 48.69
N PHE A 140 1.62 87.39 49.88
CA PHE A 140 1.14 88.06 51.12
C PHE A 140 1.92 87.64 52.40
N ARG A 141 2.60 88.65 52.96
CA ARG A 141 3.02 88.97 54.34
C ARG A 141 2.74 88.01 55.54
N LYS A 142 3.81 87.89 56.35
CA LYS A 142 3.95 88.07 57.83
C LYS A 142 2.81 87.59 58.75
N ARG A 143 3.15 86.78 59.76
CA ARG A 143 3.33 87.28 61.14
C ARG A 143 3.95 86.26 62.10
N GLN A 144 4.97 86.74 62.81
CA GLN A 144 5.65 86.13 63.96
C GLN A 144 4.80 86.25 65.25
N HIS A 145 5.30 85.52 66.27
CA HIS A 145 5.04 85.60 67.71
C HIS A 145 3.86 84.75 68.23
N LEU A 146 3.92 84.10 69.39
CA LEU A 146 4.82 84.26 70.54
C LEU A 146 4.79 82.98 71.41
N ARG A 147 5.86 82.82 72.18
CA ARG A 147 6.11 81.93 73.32
C ARG A 147 4.90 81.74 74.26
N GLN A 148 4.81 80.58 74.92
CA GLN A 148 5.31 80.37 76.29
C GLN A 148 5.81 78.94 76.45
#